data_AF-A0A846EHW9-F1
#
_entry.id   AF-A0A846EHW9-F1
#
_cell.length_a   1.000
_cell.length_b   1.000
_cell.length_c   1.000
_cell.angle_alpha   90.00
_cell.angle_beta   90.00
_cell.angle_gamma   90.00
#
_symmetry.space_group_name_H-M   'P 1'
#
loop_
_entity.id
_entity.type
_entity.pdbx_description
1 polymer ?
#
loop_
_entity_poly.entity_id
_entity_poly.type
_entity_poly.pdbx_seq_one_letter_code
_entity_poly.pdbx_strand_id
1 'polypeptide(L)'
;MKVVTVKNHPFPRILYCEYILLALLMILINCPILPSWLFFQNSSLPITLILNLLVVVFWGIGLLLPWNKDLKPKILFTCFELFLIIFISYLGHGKGLIIPYIVVILRNVFLFNELRKSIIILWIAILGLIFNLMYLLKDIESVIPLQNTFDFQAILSLTILFGLVFTLILVFLTFFLNFIVIEKKTVVKIDVDKIHQLQNLTKKQKEVLKYFLTENCPTNKEMAEGLYLSYGTVRNHMSNIMQKLDIKNRTQLALLKEIMLPDLQ
;
A
#
# COMPACT_ATOMS: atom_id res chain seq x y z
N MET A 1 -0.79 33.30 8.19
CA MET A 1 -1.02 31.86 8.41
C MET A 1 -0.46 31.10 7.22
N LYS A 2 0.75 30.52 7.35
CA LYS A 2 1.21 29.52 6.38
C LYS A 2 0.46 28.23 6.74
N VAL A 3 -0.46 27.82 5.88
CA VAL A 3 -1.01 26.46 5.94
C VAL A 3 0.18 25.54 5.72
N VAL A 4 0.67 24.89 6.77
CA VAL A 4 1.62 23.80 6.63
C VAL A 4 0.85 22.67 5.98
N THR A 5 0.78 22.72 4.65
CA THR A 5 0.41 21.57 3.86
C THR A 5 1.52 20.56 4.11
N VAL A 6 1.30 19.62 5.03
CA VAL A 6 2.06 18.38 5.08
C VAL A 6 1.73 17.66 3.79
N LYS A 7 2.43 18.06 2.72
CA LYS A 7 2.41 17.43 1.42
C LYS A 7 3.28 16.17 1.47
N ASN A 8 3.20 15.42 2.57
CA ASN A 8 3.73 14.06 2.60
C ASN A 8 2.71 13.18 1.88
N HIS A 9 2.69 13.30 0.55
CA HIS A 9 2.24 12.20 -0.27
C HIS A 9 3.11 11.00 0.11
N PRO A 10 2.55 9.91 0.64
CA PRO A 10 3.34 8.76 1.09
C PRO A 10 3.97 7.96 -0.08
N PHE A 11 4.00 8.51 -1.30
CA PHE A 11 3.91 7.77 -2.55
C PHE A 11 5.14 7.65 -3.45
N PRO A 12 6.13 8.58 -3.48
CA PRO A 12 7.19 8.44 -4.48
C PRO A 12 8.04 7.17 -4.23
N ARG A 13 8.17 6.74 -2.96
CA ARG A 13 8.98 5.58 -2.60
C ARG A 13 8.36 4.23 -3.00
N ILE A 14 7.02 4.13 -2.99
CA ILE A 14 6.31 2.89 -3.39
C ILE A 14 6.36 2.73 -4.91
N LEU A 15 6.29 3.85 -5.64
CA LEU A 15 6.48 3.87 -7.09
C LEU A 15 7.83 3.26 -7.48
N TYR A 16 8.91 3.57 -6.74
CA TYR A 16 10.22 2.95 -6.99
C TYR A 16 10.22 1.43 -6.75
N CYS A 17 9.51 0.93 -5.75
CA CYS A 17 9.39 -0.51 -5.52
C CYS A 17 8.66 -1.23 -6.68
N GLU A 18 7.60 -0.64 -7.22
CA GLU A 18 6.90 -1.20 -8.39
C GLU A 18 7.84 -1.29 -9.60
N TYR A 19 8.65 -0.25 -9.80
CA TYR A 19 9.64 -0.23 -10.88
C TYR A 19 10.78 -1.21 -10.68
N ILE A 20 11.25 -1.40 -9.45
CA ILE A 20 12.23 -2.44 -9.13
C ILE A 20 11.63 -3.83 -9.42
N LEU A 21 10.37 -4.06 -9.04
CA LEU A 21 9.69 -5.33 -9.27
C LEU A 21 9.51 -5.63 -10.77
N LEU A 22 9.12 -4.62 -11.56
CA LEU A 22 9.00 -4.75 -13.02
C LEU A 22 10.37 -4.90 -13.72
N ALA A 23 11.41 -4.24 -13.22
CA ALA A 23 12.77 -4.44 -13.72
C ALA A 23 13.28 -5.86 -13.42
N LEU A 24 13.00 -6.37 -12.22
CA LEU A 24 13.28 -7.77 -11.87
C LEU A 24 12.51 -8.73 -12.78
N LEU A 25 11.25 -8.45 -13.10
CA LEU A 25 10.48 -9.23 -14.07
C LEU A 25 11.19 -9.27 -15.44
N MET A 26 11.62 -8.12 -15.97
CA MET A 26 12.35 -8.07 -17.25
C MET A 26 13.65 -8.88 -17.23
N ILE A 27 14.37 -8.86 -16.11
CA ILE A 27 15.58 -9.66 -15.92
C ILE A 27 15.23 -11.16 -15.87
N LEU A 28 14.18 -11.53 -15.11
CA LEU A 28 13.72 -12.92 -14.97
C LEU A 28 13.25 -13.52 -16.30
N ILE A 29 12.55 -12.72 -17.12
CA ILE A 29 12.07 -13.14 -18.45
C ILE A 29 13.22 -13.52 -19.37
N ASN A 30 14.34 -12.79 -19.30
CA ASN A 30 15.51 -12.99 -20.15
C ASN A 30 16.58 -13.88 -19.50
N CYS A 31 16.34 -14.38 -18.28
CA CYS A 31 17.31 -15.19 -17.56
C CYS A 31 17.26 -16.65 -18.05
N PRO A 32 18.35 -17.23 -18.61
CA PRO A 32 18.36 -18.60 -19.14
C PRO A 32 18.46 -19.68 -18.05
N ILE A 33 18.64 -19.30 -16.79
CA ILE A 33 18.95 -20.23 -15.67
C ILE A 33 17.67 -20.68 -14.96
N LEU A 34 16.58 -19.92 -15.06
CA LEU A 34 15.34 -20.25 -14.36
C LEU A 34 14.52 -21.35 -15.06
N PRO A 35 13.61 -22.04 -14.34
CA PRO A 35 12.80 -23.09 -14.93
C PRO A 35 11.92 -22.54 -16.06
N SER A 36 11.99 -23.19 -17.22
CA SER A 36 11.29 -22.79 -18.45
C SER A 36 9.77 -22.89 -18.39
N TRP A 37 9.22 -23.55 -17.37
CA TRP A 37 7.79 -23.61 -17.10
C TRP A 37 7.32 -22.44 -16.21
N LEU A 38 8.24 -21.76 -15.51
CA LEU A 38 7.92 -20.64 -14.62
C LEU A 38 8.05 -19.28 -15.33
N PHE A 39 8.95 -19.15 -16.29
CA PHE A 39 9.23 -17.91 -17.05
C PHE A 39 9.28 -18.15 -18.56
N PHE A 40 9.15 -17.08 -19.37
CA PHE A 40 9.06 -17.12 -20.83
C PHE A 40 10.36 -17.58 -21.54
N GLN A 41 10.88 -18.76 -21.21
CA GLN A 41 11.95 -19.37 -22.00
C GLN A 41 11.35 -20.19 -23.15
N ASN A 42 12.01 -20.10 -24.32
CA ASN A 42 11.69 -20.80 -25.58
C ASN A 42 10.52 -20.26 -26.42
N SER A 43 10.06 -19.03 -26.21
CA SER A 43 9.19 -18.40 -27.23
C SER A 43 10.03 -17.93 -28.42
N SER A 44 9.43 -17.90 -29.62
CA SER A 44 10.13 -17.39 -30.81
C SER A 44 10.59 -15.95 -30.57
N LEU A 45 11.76 -15.57 -31.10
CA LEU A 45 12.32 -14.21 -31.00
C LEU A 45 11.29 -13.09 -31.19
N PRO A 46 10.36 -13.11 -32.18
CA PRO A 46 9.36 -12.06 -32.31
C PRO A 46 8.37 -11.98 -31.13
N ILE A 47 7.99 -13.10 -30.52
CA ILE A 47 7.05 -13.12 -29.39
C ILE A 47 7.71 -12.55 -28.13
N THR A 48 8.98 -12.88 -27.86
CA THR A 48 9.73 -12.31 -26.72
C THR A 48 9.81 -10.78 -26.79
N LEU A 49 10.02 -10.23 -27.99
CA LEU A 49 10.07 -8.78 -28.21
C LEU A 49 8.71 -8.12 -27.95
N ILE A 50 7.61 -8.73 -28.42
CA ILE A 50 6.25 -8.23 -28.19
C ILE A 50 5.92 -8.24 -26.69
N LEU A 51 6.26 -9.32 -25.98
CA LEU A 51 6.06 -9.42 -24.52
C LEU A 51 6.85 -8.35 -23.77
N ASN A 52 8.13 -8.16 -24.12
CA ASN A 52 8.97 -7.10 -23.54
C ASN A 52 8.38 -5.71 -23.79
N LEU A 53 7.90 -5.42 -25.01
CA LEU A 53 7.22 -4.16 -25.32
C LEU A 53 5.94 -3.97 -24.51
N LEU A 54 5.12 -5.01 -24.35
CA LEU A 54 3.90 -4.94 -23.55
C LEU A 54 4.19 -4.71 -22.06
N VAL A 55 5.26 -5.31 -21.52
CA VAL A 55 5.72 -5.04 -20.14
C VAL A 55 6.20 -3.59 -20.01
N VAL A 56 6.89 -3.05 -21.01
CA VAL A 56 7.29 -1.63 -21.04
C VAL A 56 6.08 -0.70 -21.15
N VAL A 57 5.05 -1.07 -21.91
CA VAL A 57 3.78 -0.32 -21.96
C VAL A 57 3.08 -0.36 -20.60
N PHE A 58 3.00 -1.54 -19.97
CA PHE A 58 2.47 -1.69 -18.60
C PHE A 58 3.26 -0.84 -17.58
N TRP A 59 4.58 -0.77 -17.75
CA TRP A 59 5.48 0.07 -16.97
C TRP A 59 5.19 1.56 -17.16
N GLY A 60 5.07 2.03 -18.41
CA GLY A 60 4.81 3.43 -18.74
C GLY A 60 3.42 3.92 -18.31
N ILE A 61 2.41 3.04 -18.38
CA ILE A 61 1.05 3.34 -17.91
C ILE A 61 1.03 3.56 -16.40
N GLY A 62 1.88 2.83 -15.65
CA GLY A 62 2.03 3.03 -14.21
C GLY A 62 2.54 4.40 -13.80
N LEU A 63 3.17 5.14 -14.71
CA LEU A 63 3.63 6.49 -14.48
C LEU A 63 2.47 7.52 -14.52
N LEU A 64 1.40 7.21 -15.26
CA LEU A 64 0.18 8.00 -15.33
C LEU A 64 -0.85 7.53 -14.29
N LEU A 65 -0.60 7.83 -13.01
CA LEU A 65 -1.64 7.64 -12.01
C LEU A 65 -2.75 8.70 -12.17
N PRO A 66 -4.04 8.30 -12.31
CA PRO A 66 -5.14 9.25 -12.38
C PRO A 66 -5.36 9.88 -10.99
N TRP A 67 -4.76 11.06 -10.78
CA TRP A 67 -4.91 11.87 -9.56
C TRP A 67 -6.27 12.55 -9.42
N ASN A 68 -7.16 12.32 -10.38
CA ASN A 68 -8.48 12.94 -10.38
C ASN A 68 -9.37 12.33 -9.28
N LYS A 69 -10.27 13.16 -8.70
CA LYS A 69 -11.20 12.70 -7.65
C LYS A 69 -12.23 11.70 -8.19
N ASP A 70 -12.46 11.72 -9.49
CA ASP A 70 -13.47 10.91 -10.14
C ASP A 70 -13.14 9.41 -10.12
N LEU A 71 -14.16 8.60 -9.85
CA LEU A 71 -14.04 7.14 -9.77
C LEU A 71 -13.93 6.46 -11.14
N LYS A 72 -14.54 7.04 -12.18
CA LYS A 72 -14.57 6.47 -13.53
C LYS A 72 -13.18 6.26 -14.14
N PRO A 73 -12.26 7.25 -14.19
CA PRO A 73 -10.93 7.05 -14.77
C PRO A 73 -10.10 6.02 -14.00
N LYS A 74 -10.27 5.95 -12.68
CA LYS A 74 -9.61 4.99 -11.81
C LYS A 74 -10.00 3.54 -12.15
N ILE A 75 -11.29 3.30 -12.34
CA ILE A 75 -11.82 1.99 -12.72
C ILE A 75 -11.34 1.60 -14.13
N LEU A 76 -11.47 2.51 -15.10
CA LEU A 76 -11.04 2.27 -16.47
C LEU A 76 -9.56 1.86 -16.54
N PHE A 77 -8.72 2.59 -15.80
CA PHE A 77 -7.29 2.32 -15.69
C PHE A 77 -7.02 0.93 -15.12
N THR A 78 -7.69 0.57 -14.02
CA THR A 78 -7.55 -0.75 -13.38
C THR A 78 -7.99 -1.89 -14.29
N CYS A 79 -9.11 -1.70 -15.00
CA CYS A 79 -9.60 -2.66 -15.98
C CYS A 79 -8.60 -2.84 -17.13
N PHE A 80 -7.98 -1.75 -17.59
CA PHE A 80 -6.97 -1.79 -18.65
C PHE A 80 -5.70 -2.54 -18.22
N GLU A 81 -5.24 -2.33 -16.98
CA GLU A 81 -4.10 -3.08 -16.42
C GLU A 81 -4.37 -4.58 -16.34
N LEU A 82 -5.53 -4.97 -15.81
CA LEU A 82 -5.94 -6.36 -15.72
C LEU A 82 -6.09 -7.00 -17.10
N PHE A 83 -6.65 -6.26 -18.06
CA PHE A 83 -6.72 -6.68 -19.45
C PHE A 83 -5.33 -6.93 -20.05
N LEU A 84 -4.38 -6.00 -19.84
CA LEU A 84 -3.00 -6.18 -20.28
C LEU A 84 -2.36 -7.42 -19.68
N ILE A 85 -2.55 -7.70 -18.39
CA ILE A 85 -2.01 -8.90 -17.75
C ILE A 85 -2.58 -10.17 -18.38
N ILE A 86 -3.89 -10.22 -18.61
CA ILE A 86 -4.54 -11.37 -19.25
C ILE A 86 -4.05 -11.52 -20.71
N PHE A 87 -3.86 -10.41 -21.43
CA PHE A 87 -3.37 -10.42 -22.80
C PHE A 87 -1.92 -10.91 -22.90
N ILE A 88 -1.05 -10.46 -21.99
CA ILE A 88 0.34 -10.95 -21.89
C ILE A 88 0.32 -12.44 -21.49
N SER A 89 -0.62 -12.86 -20.63
CA SER A 89 -0.81 -14.28 -20.26
C SER A 89 -1.13 -15.14 -21.47
N TYR A 90 -2.02 -14.64 -22.33
CA TYR A 90 -2.43 -15.33 -23.53
C TYR A 90 -1.26 -15.49 -24.53
N LEU A 91 -0.48 -14.42 -24.75
CA LEU A 91 0.65 -14.45 -25.68
C LEU A 91 1.85 -15.26 -25.16
N GLY A 92 2.07 -15.24 -23.85
CA GLY A 92 3.23 -15.86 -23.22
C GLY A 92 2.97 -17.24 -22.61
N HIS A 93 1.84 -17.87 -22.96
CA HIS A 93 1.46 -19.19 -22.48
C HIS A 93 1.37 -19.32 -20.95
N GLY A 94 0.90 -18.27 -20.27
CA GLY A 94 0.70 -18.26 -18.82
C GLY A 94 1.96 -18.09 -17.96
N LYS A 95 3.15 -18.14 -18.55
CA LYS A 95 4.42 -18.07 -17.79
C LYS A 95 4.69 -16.67 -17.23
N GLY A 96 5.42 -16.55 -16.11
CA GLY A 96 6.05 -15.30 -15.65
C GLY A 96 5.15 -14.17 -15.13
N LEU A 97 3.85 -14.37 -14.89
CA LEU A 97 2.89 -13.25 -14.69
C LEU A 97 2.46 -12.95 -13.26
N ILE A 98 3.21 -13.45 -12.30
CA ILE A 98 2.97 -13.26 -10.87
C ILE A 98 3.23 -11.82 -10.46
N ILE A 99 4.34 -11.24 -10.95
CA ILE A 99 4.80 -9.90 -10.59
C ILE A 99 3.77 -8.82 -10.98
N PRO A 100 3.19 -8.81 -12.20
CA PRO A 100 2.16 -7.83 -12.56
C PRO A 100 0.93 -7.86 -11.66
N TYR A 101 0.46 -9.03 -11.19
CA TYR A 101 -0.67 -9.11 -10.25
C TYR A 101 -0.35 -8.44 -8.90
N ILE A 102 0.88 -8.61 -8.39
CA ILE A 102 1.34 -7.91 -7.18
C ILE A 102 1.31 -6.40 -7.41
N VAL A 103 1.86 -5.91 -8.53
CA VAL A 103 1.89 -4.47 -8.86
C VAL A 103 0.47 -3.89 -8.92
N VAL A 104 -0.45 -4.57 -9.60
CA VAL A 104 -1.85 -4.12 -9.70
C VAL A 104 -2.51 -4.05 -8.32
N ILE A 105 -2.28 -5.04 -7.44
CA ILE A 105 -2.86 -5.02 -6.09
C ILE A 105 -2.26 -3.90 -5.25
N LEU A 106 -0.94 -3.73 -5.26
CA LEU A 106 -0.25 -2.62 -4.58
C LEU A 106 -0.89 -1.30 -5.00
N ARG A 107 -0.97 -1.04 -6.31
CA ARG A 107 -1.48 0.21 -6.89
C ARG A 107 -2.95 0.45 -6.55
N ASN A 108 -3.78 -0.58 -6.63
CA ASN A 108 -5.22 -0.45 -6.42
C ASN A 108 -5.62 -0.18 -4.98
N VAL A 109 -4.90 -0.75 -4.02
CA VAL A 109 -5.10 -0.44 -2.60
C VAL A 109 -4.93 1.06 -2.36
N PHE A 110 -3.95 1.68 -3.00
CA PHE A 110 -3.70 3.11 -2.88
C PHE A 110 -4.67 3.98 -3.68
N LEU A 111 -5.04 3.55 -4.88
CA LEU A 111 -5.88 4.30 -5.80
C LEU A 111 -7.32 4.51 -5.27
N PHE A 112 -7.88 3.46 -4.69
CA PHE A 112 -9.28 3.43 -4.27
C PHE A 112 -9.49 3.76 -2.80
N ASN A 113 -8.44 3.68 -1.98
CA ASN A 113 -8.37 4.16 -0.59
C ASN A 113 -9.55 3.71 0.33
N GLU A 114 -10.32 2.72 -0.13
CA GLU A 114 -11.53 2.15 0.45
C GLU A 114 -11.43 0.63 0.40
N LEU A 115 -11.57 -0.01 1.57
CA LEU A 115 -11.50 -1.46 1.73
C LEU A 115 -12.40 -2.21 0.75
N ARG A 116 -13.65 -1.77 0.58
CA ARG A 116 -14.63 -2.46 -0.29
C ARG A 116 -14.16 -2.56 -1.74
N LYS A 117 -13.56 -1.50 -2.26
CA LYS A 117 -13.09 -1.44 -3.66
C LYS A 117 -11.81 -2.26 -3.85
N SER A 118 -10.89 -2.23 -2.88
CA SER A 118 -9.69 -3.08 -2.88
C SER A 118 -10.04 -4.56 -2.87
N ILE A 119 -11.08 -4.97 -2.12
CA ILE A 119 -11.55 -6.36 -2.08
C ILE A 119 -12.12 -6.80 -3.43
N ILE A 120 -12.91 -5.95 -4.10
CA ILE A 120 -13.45 -6.26 -5.44
C ILE A 120 -12.30 -6.51 -6.42
N ILE A 121 -11.28 -5.66 -6.39
CA ILE A 121 -10.13 -5.78 -7.31
C ILE A 121 -9.30 -7.03 -7.00
N LEU A 122 -9.15 -7.38 -5.73
CA LEU A 122 -8.53 -8.64 -5.31
C LEU A 122 -9.27 -9.85 -5.93
N TRP A 123 -10.60 -9.88 -5.88
CA TRP A 123 -11.38 -10.95 -6.52
C TRP A 123 -11.17 -11.01 -8.03
N ILE A 124 -11.13 -9.85 -8.71
CA ILE A 124 -10.87 -9.81 -10.16
C ILE A 124 -9.44 -10.30 -10.48
N ALA A 125 -8.45 -9.92 -9.66
CA ALA A 125 -7.07 -10.38 -9.80
C ALA A 125 -6.96 -11.90 -9.60
N ILE A 126 -7.66 -12.46 -8.61
CA ILE A 126 -7.72 -13.92 -8.38
C ILE A 126 -8.37 -14.64 -9.56
N LEU A 127 -9.46 -14.10 -10.13
CA LEU A 127 -10.08 -14.67 -11.32
C LEU A 127 -9.12 -14.66 -12.53
N GLY A 128 -8.41 -13.55 -12.76
CA GLY A 128 -7.39 -13.48 -13.80
C GLY A 128 -6.26 -14.49 -13.57
N LEU A 129 -5.88 -14.70 -12.31
CA LEU A 129 -4.88 -15.68 -11.95
C LEU A 129 -5.30 -17.12 -12.22
N ILE A 130 -6.54 -17.47 -11.87
CA ILE A 130 -7.11 -18.79 -12.17
C ILE A 130 -7.11 -19.00 -13.69
N PHE A 131 -7.51 -17.99 -14.46
CA PHE A 131 -7.48 -18.05 -15.93
C PHE A 131 -6.07 -18.29 -16.47
N ASN A 132 -5.06 -17.62 -15.91
CA ASN A 132 -3.66 -17.81 -16.26
C ASN A 132 -3.17 -19.23 -15.92
N LEU A 133 -3.48 -19.75 -14.72
CA LEU A 133 -3.17 -21.12 -14.34
C LEU A 133 -3.81 -22.15 -15.27
N MET A 134 -5.08 -21.95 -15.65
CA MET A 134 -5.76 -22.83 -16.61
C MET A 134 -5.04 -22.86 -17.96
N TYR A 135 -4.56 -21.71 -18.43
CA TYR A 135 -3.78 -21.64 -19.66
C TYR A 135 -2.44 -22.38 -19.54
N LEU A 136 -1.74 -22.18 -18.41
CA LEU A 136 -0.47 -22.84 -18.13
C LEU A 136 -0.61 -24.37 -18.07
N LEU A 137 -1.68 -24.87 -17.44
CA LEU A 137 -1.97 -26.32 -17.38
C LEU A 137 -2.22 -26.92 -18.76
N LYS A 138 -2.95 -26.21 -19.62
CA LYS A 138 -3.20 -26.64 -21.00
C LYS A 138 -1.92 -26.70 -21.83
N ASP A 139 -1.01 -25.76 -21.62
CA ASP A 139 0.30 -25.74 -22.30
C ASP A 139 1.17 -26.93 -21.87
N ILE A 140 1.23 -27.22 -20.56
CA ILE A 140 1.97 -28.36 -20.00
C ILE A 140 1.43 -29.70 -20.52
N GLU A 141 0.11 -29.86 -20.58
CA GLU A 141 -0.55 -31.06 -21.11
C GLU A 141 -0.17 -31.35 -22.57
N SER A 142 0.09 -30.31 -23.37
CA SER A 142 0.49 -30.46 -24.77
C SER A 142 1.95 -30.90 -24.98
N VAL A 143 2.81 -30.69 -23.98
CA VAL A 143 4.27 -30.92 -24.09
C VAL A 143 4.68 -32.28 -23.52
N ILE A 144 3.95 -32.80 -22.53
CA ILE A 144 4.32 -34.04 -21.82
C ILE A 144 3.41 -35.18 -22.33
N PRO A 145 3.90 -36.14 -23.14
CA PRO A 145 3.10 -37.29 -23.53
C PRO A 145 2.75 -38.15 -22.31
N LEU A 146 1.50 -38.64 -22.24
CA LEU A 146 0.88 -39.42 -21.16
C LEU A 146 1.63 -40.70 -20.69
N GLN A 147 2.81 -41.00 -21.23
CA GLN A 147 3.57 -42.20 -20.92
C GLN A 147 4.20 -42.17 -19.51
N ASN A 148 4.53 -40.98 -18.97
CA ASN A 148 5.04 -40.79 -17.62
C ASN A 148 3.99 -40.14 -16.71
N THR A 149 3.00 -40.92 -16.26
CA THR A 149 1.91 -40.44 -15.39
C THR A 149 2.40 -39.82 -14.08
N PHE A 150 3.50 -40.33 -13.51
CA PHE A 150 4.11 -39.82 -12.28
C PHE A 150 4.68 -38.39 -12.43
N ASP A 151 5.34 -38.09 -13.55
CA ASP A 151 5.94 -36.77 -13.78
C ASP A 151 4.87 -35.71 -13.99
N PHE A 152 3.81 -36.03 -14.74
CA PHE A 152 2.69 -35.11 -14.98
C PHE A 152 1.93 -34.78 -13.68
N GLN A 153 1.64 -35.77 -12.85
CA GLN A 153 0.94 -35.57 -11.58
C GLN A 153 1.75 -34.71 -10.60
N ALA A 154 3.06 -34.91 -10.54
CA ALA A 154 3.95 -34.08 -9.73
C ALA A 154 3.94 -32.60 -10.20
N ILE A 155 4.06 -32.36 -11.51
CA ILE A 155 4.05 -30.99 -12.07
C ILE A 155 2.68 -30.31 -11.85
N LEU A 156 1.58 -31.04 -12.04
CA LEU A 156 0.22 -30.54 -11.82
C LEU A 156 0.02 -30.13 -10.35
N SER A 157 0.39 -31.01 -9.41
CA SER A 157 0.25 -30.72 -7.97
C SER A 157 1.10 -29.52 -7.54
N LEU A 158 2.32 -29.39 -8.06
CA LEU A 158 3.22 -28.28 -7.77
C LEU A 158 2.67 -26.96 -8.34
N THR A 159 2.11 -26.98 -9.55
CA THR A 159 1.48 -25.82 -10.19
C THR A 159 0.27 -25.32 -9.40
N ILE A 160 -0.59 -26.24 -8.94
CA ILE A 160 -1.75 -25.90 -8.11
C ILE A 160 -1.31 -25.33 -6.75
N LEU A 161 -0.33 -25.98 -6.10
CA LEU A 161 0.20 -25.52 -4.81
C LEU A 161 0.76 -24.11 -4.91
N PHE A 162 1.52 -23.85 -5.98
CA PHE A 162 2.08 -22.54 -6.26
C PHE A 162 1.00 -21.48 -6.44
N GLY A 163 -0.04 -21.78 -7.24
CA GLY A 163 -1.19 -20.89 -7.42
C GLY A 163 -1.93 -20.58 -6.11
N LEU A 164 -2.09 -21.58 -5.25
CA LEU A 164 -2.73 -21.43 -3.94
C LEU A 164 -1.90 -20.54 -3.01
N VAL A 165 -0.61 -20.85 -2.85
CA VAL A 165 0.32 -20.06 -2.02
C VAL A 165 0.33 -18.61 -2.50
N PHE A 166 0.40 -18.40 -3.81
CA PHE A 166 0.44 -17.06 -4.37
C PHE A 166 -0.88 -16.31 -4.17
N THR A 167 -2.03 -16.97 -4.31
CA THR A 167 -3.35 -16.38 -3.97
C THR A 167 -3.37 -15.93 -2.50
N LEU A 168 -2.84 -16.75 -1.59
CA LEU A 168 -2.76 -16.43 -0.16
C LEU A 168 -1.87 -15.20 0.09
N ILE A 169 -0.74 -15.10 -0.61
CA ILE A 169 0.14 -13.92 -0.58
C ILE A 169 -0.60 -12.67 -1.04
N LEU A 170 -1.39 -12.73 -2.12
CA LEU A 170 -2.15 -11.59 -2.63
C LEU A 170 -3.23 -11.11 -1.64
N VAL A 171 -3.94 -12.06 -1.02
CA VAL A 171 -4.91 -11.75 0.04
C VAL A 171 -4.21 -11.07 1.21
N PHE A 172 -3.13 -11.67 1.72
CA PHE A 172 -2.35 -11.14 2.83
C PHE A 172 -1.84 -9.72 2.53
N LEU A 173 -1.24 -9.51 1.36
CA LEU A 173 -0.71 -8.22 0.93
C LEU A 173 -1.82 -7.16 0.89
N THR A 174 -2.99 -7.50 0.36
CA THR A 174 -4.14 -6.60 0.30
C THR A 174 -4.58 -6.17 1.71
N PHE A 175 -4.72 -7.12 2.64
CA PHE A 175 -5.09 -6.82 4.01
C PHE A 175 -4.02 -5.98 4.73
N PHE A 176 -2.74 -6.36 4.59
CA PHE A 176 -1.63 -5.68 5.22
C PHE A 176 -1.48 -4.24 4.72
N LEU A 177 -1.55 -4.01 3.42
CA LEU A 177 -1.50 -2.66 2.86
C LEU A 177 -2.71 -1.82 3.28
N ASN A 178 -3.92 -2.40 3.24
CA ASN A 178 -5.10 -1.69 3.71
C ASN A 178 -4.97 -1.33 5.20
N PHE A 179 -4.43 -2.22 6.04
CA PHE A 179 -4.13 -1.94 7.44
C PHE A 179 -3.18 -0.75 7.57
N ILE A 180 -2.05 -0.74 6.87
CA ILE A 180 -1.07 0.37 6.88
C ILE A 180 -1.73 1.68 6.42
N VAL A 181 -2.53 1.63 5.36
CA VAL A 181 -3.20 2.83 4.82
C VAL A 181 -4.21 3.38 5.82
N ILE A 182 -4.97 2.51 6.49
CA ILE A 182 -5.93 2.90 7.52
C ILE A 182 -5.20 3.49 8.73
N GLU A 183 -4.15 2.83 9.21
CA GLU A 183 -3.35 3.29 10.35
C GLU A 183 -2.73 4.67 10.09
N LYS A 184 -2.21 4.93 8.89
CA LYS A 184 -1.70 6.27 8.55
C LYS A 184 -2.80 7.32 8.48
N LYS A 185 -4.01 6.98 8.02
CA LYS A 185 -5.14 7.93 8.00
C LYS A 185 -5.63 8.27 9.40
N THR A 186 -5.66 7.31 10.31
CA THR A 186 -6.08 7.60 11.69
C THR A 186 -5.10 8.56 12.33
N VAL A 187 -3.80 8.34 12.17
CA VAL A 187 -2.76 9.26 12.67
C VAL A 187 -2.90 10.67 12.09
N VAL A 188 -3.07 10.80 10.77
CA VAL A 188 -3.18 12.13 10.12
C VAL A 188 -4.50 12.84 10.43
N LYS A 189 -5.63 12.11 10.55
CA LYS A 189 -6.91 12.73 10.89
C LYS A 189 -6.93 13.22 12.34
N ILE A 190 -6.32 12.46 13.25
CA ILE A 190 -6.10 12.85 14.64
C ILE A 190 -5.28 14.15 14.70
N ASP A 191 -4.35 14.36 13.78
CA ASP A 191 -3.51 15.56 13.71
C ASP A 191 -4.32 16.82 13.31
N VAL A 192 -5.08 16.75 12.20
CA VAL A 192 -5.83 17.91 11.67
C VAL A 192 -6.97 18.36 12.59
N ASP A 193 -7.74 17.42 13.13
CA ASP A 193 -8.85 17.74 14.04
C ASP A 193 -8.33 18.39 15.34
N LYS A 194 -7.18 17.90 15.84
CA LYS A 194 -6.52 18.47 17.02
C LYS A 194 -5.93 19.85 16.73
N ILE A 195 -5.36 20.11 15.55
CA ILE A 195 -4.89 21.45 15.16
C ILE A 195 -6.03 22.47 15.20
N HIS A 196 -7.22 22.11 14.71
CA HIS A 196 -8.38 23.00 14.79
C HIS A 196 -8.83 23.23 16.24
N GLN A 197 -8.88 22.18 17.07
CA GLN A 197 -9.22 22.29 18.48
C GLN A 197 -8.17 23.07 19.29
N LEU A 198 -6.90 23.00 18.91
CA LEU A 198 -5.81 23.80 19.49
C LEU A 198 -6.03 25.29 19.28
N GLN A 199 -6.63 25.70 18.16
CA GLN A 199 -6.98 27.11 17.94
C GLN A 199 -8.01 27.62 18.98
N ASN A 200 -8.91 26.74 19.45
CA ASN A 200 -9.96 27.03 20.44
C ASN A 200 -9.47 27.06 21.90
N LEU A 201 -8.18 26.82 22.15
CA LEU A 201 -7.58 27.01 23.47
C LEU A 201 -7.37 28.50 23.75
N THR A 202 -7.63 28.90 25.01
CA THR A 202 -7.32 30.27 25.45
C THR A 202 -5.80 30.48 25.50
N LYS A 203 -5.34 31.74 25.49
CA LYS A 203 -3.90 32.08 25.56
C LYS A 203 -3.22 31.38 26.74
N LYS A 204 -3.84 31.39 27.93
CA LYS A 204 -3.32 30.70 29.12
C LYS A 204 -3.30 29.17 28.98
N GLN A 205 -4.32 28.59 28.35
CA GLN A 205 -4.32 27.14 28.07
C GLN A 205 -3.21 26.74 27.10
N LYS A 206 -2.92 27.56 26.09
CA LYS A 206 -1.81 27.34 25.15
C LYS A 206 -0.45 27.43 25.83
N GLU A 207 -0.29 28.37 26.76
CA GLU A 207 0.93 28.54 27.56
C GLU A 207 1.19 27.32 28.47
N VAL A 208 0.15 26.86 29.18
CA VAL A 208 0.21 25.63 30.00
C VAL A 208 0.54 24.41 29.14
N LEU A 209 -0.13 24.26 27.98
CA LEU A 209 0.13 23.14 27.06
C LEU A 209 1.54 23.20 26.47
N LYS A 210 2.02 24.39 26.09
CA LYS A 210 3.39 24.58 25.57
C LYS A 210 4.42 24.14 26.60
N TYR A 211 4.30 24.64 27.84
CA TYR A 211 5.19 24.26 28.94
C TYR A 211 5.17 22.75 29.20
N PHE A 212 3.98 22.14 29.19
CA PHE A 212 3.83 20.69 29.34
C PHE A 212 4.59 19.89 28.26
N LEU A 213 4.60 20.36 27.02
CA LEU A 213 5.25 19.67 25.89
C LEU A 213 6.77 19.94 25.82
N THR A 214 7.21 21.14 26.20
CA THR A 214 8.64 21.52 26.16
C THR A 214 9.44 20.88 27.29
N GLU A 215 8.88 20.82 28.51
CA GLU A 215 9.56 20.31 29.71
C GLU A 215 9.44 18.78 29.89
N ASN A 216 9.27 18.03 28.80
CA ASN A 216 9.12 16.56 28.84
C ASN A 216 8.01 16.05 29.78
N CYS A 217 6.83 16.67 29.72
CA CYS A 217 5.63 16.23 30.44
C CYS A 217 5.73 16.28 31.97
N PRO A 218 6.10 17.45 32.56
CA PRO A 218 6.32 17.64 33.99
C PRO A 218 5.05 17.42 34.81
N THR A 219 5.15 17.12 36.11
CA THR A 219 3.97 16.91 36.97
C THR A 219 3.13 18.18 37.16
N ASN A 220 1.89 18.07 37.66
CA ASN A 220 1.06 19.25 37.92
C ASN A 220 1.67 20.18 38.98
N LYS A 221 2.51 19.62 39.87
CA LYS A 221 3.25 20.36 40.88
C LYS A 221 4.40 21.16 40.25
N GLU A 222 5.21 20.50 39.43
CA GLU A 222 6.29 21.16 38.67
C GLU A 222 5.77 22.24 37.72
N MET A 223 4.63 22.01 37.05
CA MET A 223 4.00 23.04 36.21
C MET A 223 3.47 24.22 37.02
N ALA A 224 2.98 23.99 38.24
CA ALA A 224 2.53 25.05 39.13
C ALA A 224 3.69 25.96 39.55
N GLU A 225 4.83 25.34 39.89
CA GLU A 225 6.08 26.04 40.23
C GLU A 225 6.64 26.80 39.01
N GLY A 226 6.73 26.15 37.85
CA GLY A 226 7.33 26.73 36.64
C GLY A 226 6.49 27.82 35.95
N LEU A 227 5.16 27.77 36.07
CA LEU A 227 4.25 28.78 35.50
C LEU A 227 3.78 29.81 36.52
N TYR A 228 4.24 29.75 37.77
CA TYR A 228 3.78 30.58 38.89
C TYR A 228 2.25 30.54 39.08
N LEU A 229 1.67 29.34 38.99
CA LEU A 229 0.23 29.09 39.14
C LEU A 229 -0.04 28.20 40.36
N SER A 230 -1.27 28.23 40.90
CA SER A 230 -1.65 27.26 41.94
C SER A 230 -1.82 25.86 41.34
N TYR A 231 -1.56 24.83 42.15
CA TYR A 231 -1.79 23.43 41.75
C TYR A 231 -3.23 23.19 41.24
N GLY A 232 -4.23 23.77 41.91
CA GLY A 232 -5.64 23.67 41.50
C GLY A 232 -5.91 24.33 40.15
N THR A 233 -5.27 25.47 39.89
CA THR A 233 -5.36 26.19 38.61
C THR A 233 -4.77 25.37 37.46
N VAL A 234 -3.60 24.78 37.66
CA VAL A 234 -2.94 23.91 36.67
C VAL A 234 -3.79 22.66 36.40
N ARG A 235 -4.30 22.01 37.46
CA ARG A 235 -5.19 20.85 37.32
C ARG A 235 -6.41 21.19 36.47
N ASN A 236 -7.06 22.33 36.74
CA ASN A 236 -8.22 22.77 35.97
C ASN A 236 -7.85 23.09 34.51
N HIS A 237 -6.73 23.77 34.27
CA HIS A 237 -6.28 24.02 32.90
C HIS A 237 -6.01 22.71 32.15
N MET A 238 -5.32 21.74 32.75
CA MET A 238 -5.05 20.45 32.12
C MET A 238 -6.32 19.65 31.84
N SER A 239 -7.26 19.57 32.79
CA SER A 239 -8.55 18.92 32.57
C SER A 239 -9.33 19.57 31.44
N ASN A 240 -9.37 20.90 31.39
CA ASN A 240 -10.07 21.64 30.34
C ASN A 240 -9.39 21.51 28.97
N ILE A 241 -8.05 21.49 28.93
CA ILE A 241 -7.28 21.25 27.70
C ILE A 241 -7.58 19.85 27.17
N MET A 242 -7.48 18.83 28.02
CA MET A 242 -7.76 17.43 27.67
C MET A 242 -9.19 17.26 27.18
N GLN A 243 -10.17 17.89 27.84
CA GLN A 243 -11.57 17.85 27.42
C GLN A 243 -11.79 18.54 26.06
N LYS A 244 -11.19 19.71 25.84
CA LYS A 244 -11.30 20.45 24.56
C LYS A 244 -10.62 19.74 23.39
N LEU A 245 -9.58 18.96 23.67
CA LEU A 245 -8.83 18.19 22.67
C LEU A 245 -9.36 16.74 22.51
N ASP A 246 -10.42 16.38 23.23
CA ASP A 246 -10.97 15.01 23.32
C ASP A 246 -9.90 13.94 23.65
N ILE A 247 -9.01 14.27 24.58
CA ILE A 247 -7.92 13.40 25.03
C ILE A 247 -8.25 12.87 26.42
N LYS A 248 -8.27 11.54 26.57
CA LYS A 248 -8.60 10.88 27.84
C LYS A 248 -7.42 10.77 28.79
N ASN A 249 -6.21 10.61 28.24
CA ASN A 249 -5.01 10.31 29.02
C ASN A 249 -3.89 11.33 28.80
N ARG A 250 -3.15 11.64 29.86
CA ARG A 250 -2.01 12.56 29.82
C ARG A 250 -0.88 12.09 28.90
N THR A 251 -0.67 10.78 28.77
CA THR A 251 0.27 10.18 27.81
C THR A 251 -0.15 10.42 26.37
N GLN A 252 -1.46 10.39 26.07
CA GLN A 252 -1.97 10.75 24.73
C GLN A 252 -1.79 12.25 24.45
N LEU A 253 -1.83 13.09 25.48
CA LEU A 253 -1.52 14.52 25.35
C LEU A 253 -0.03 14.74 25.06
N ALA A 254 0.87 13.92 25.62
CA ALA A 254 2.30 13.99 25.35
C ALA A 254 2.66 13.70 23.88
N LEU A 255 1.90 12.82 23.21
CA LEU A 255 2.10 12.49 21.79
C LEU A 255 1.87 13.70 20.85
N LEU A 256 1.16 14.75 21.31
CA LEU A 256 1.07 16.01 20.55
C LEU A 256 2.42 16.71 20.37
N LYS A 257 3.45 16.34 21.14
CA LYS A 257 4.79 16.90 21.00
C LYS A 257 5.34 16.67 19.58
N GLU A 258 5.17 15.48 19.02
CA GLU A 258 5.63 15.13 17.66
C GLU A 258 4.92 15.95 16.58
N ILE A 259 3.67 16.32 16.84
CA ILE A 259 2.82 17.12 15.97
C ILE A 259 3.20 18.62 16.04
N MET A 260 3.42 19.15 17.25
CA MET A 260 3.58 20.58 17.49
C MET A 260 5.03 21.09 17.54
N LEU A 261 6.02 20.20 17.58
CA LEU A 261 7.45 20.56 17.53
C LEU A 261 7.86 21.49 16.37
N PRO A 262 7.29 21.41 15.15
CA PRO A 262 7.67 22.30 14.04
C PRO A 262 7.15 23.73 14.19
N ASP A 263 6.06 23.94 14.93
CA ASP A 263 5.39 25.24 15.10
C ASP A 263 5.74 25.94 16.44
N LEU A 264 6.49 25.24 17.31
CA LEU A 264 6.85 25.71 18.66
C LEU A 264 8.25 26.35 18.76
N GLN A 265 9.06 26.26 17.69
CA GLN A 265 10.34 26.96 17.50
C GLN A 265 10.14 28.32 16.84
#